data_AF-A0A8T5NHD4-F1
#
_entry.id   AF-A0A8T5NHD4-F1
#
_cell.length_a   1.000
_cell.length_b   1.000
_cell.length_c   1.000
_cell.angle_alpha   90.00
_cell.angle_beta   90.00
_cell.angle_gamma   90.00
#
_symmetry.space_group_name_H-M   'P 1'
#
loop_
_entity.id
_entity.type
_entity.pdbx_description
1 polymer ?
#
loop_
_entity_poly.entity_id
_entity_poly.type
_entity_poly.pdbx_seq_one_letter_code
_entity_poly.pdbx_strand_id
1 'polypeptide(L)'
;MLTLLKESGLFPVDASLKEVGTPLITFGFQVPYPPRLPEKSLVLIMDSVTEELACKITANVPEIKGVIKRKGLPSKSIGIRDTDSTPHTYELLSGCDMRCDIVASTFGELCIYKNQSTIHIEFNNTKIKKIEALYINGELDNAVVVDGFCGPGTLGLLCALGGAKKVILNDAWLPAVQNVILNIKANSKMLGVKIEFELTRQDKLIGKEPVLMAKAGGNTEILVYHGDIRKLAGAEGECDICLIDTFPSVNPAEYVSLCRDFAKKTVII
;
A
#
# COMPACT_ATOMS: atom_id res chain seq x y z
N MET A 1 -28.72 -3.26 -4.30
CA MET A 1 -27.93 -2.03 -4.48
C MET A 1 -28.51 -1.10 -5.54
N LEU A 2 -28.49 -1.45 -6.84
CA LEU A 2 -28.96 -0.55 -7.91
C LEU A 2 -30.41 -0.06 -7.72
N THR A 3 -31.31 -0.93 -7.25
CA THR A 3 -32.69 -0.55 -6.90
C THR A 3 -32.72 0.57 -5.86
N LEU A 4 -31.96 0.44 -4.78
CA LEU A 4 -31.85 1.44 -3.70
C LEU A 4 -31.32 2.79 -4.23
N LEU A 5 -30.39 2.77 -5.18
CA LEU A 5 -29.83 3.98 -5.81
C LEU A 5 -30.82 4.66 -6.77
N LYS A 6 -31.66 3.88 -7.45
CA LYS A 6 -32.74 4.40 -8.30
C LYS A 6 -33.86 5.00 -7.46
N GLU A 7 -34.26 4.32 -6.39
CA GLU A 7 -35.27 4.78 -5.44
C GLU A 7 -34.85 6.08 -4.72
N SER A 8 -33.55 6.25 -4.46
CA SER A 8 -33.02 7.50 -3.89
C SER A 8 -32.91 8.65 -4.91
N GLY A 9 -33.27 8.44 -6.18
CA GLY A 9 -33.18 9.43 -7.25
C GLY A 9 -31.75 9.79 -7.68
N LEU A 10 -30.73 9.07 -7.20
CA LEU A 10 -29.32 9.37 -7.52
C LEU A 10 -28.94 8.85 -8.91
N PHE A 11 -29.57 7.76 -9.35
CA PHE A 11 -29.35 7.17 -10.66
C PHE A 11 -30.66 7.09 -11.45
N PRO A 12 -30.62 7.29 -12.79
CA PRO A 12 -31.78 7.10 -13.66
C PRO A 12 -32.41 5.70 -13.55
N VAL A 13 -33.71 5.60 -13.84
CA VAL A 13 -34.46 4.33 -13.77
C VAL A 13 -33.91 3.28 -14.74
N ASP A 14 -33.31 3.70 -15.85
CA ASP A 14 -32.65 2.86 -16.86
C ASP A 14 -31.16 2.62 -16.59
N ALA A 15 -30.59 3.19 -15.52
CA ALA A 15 -29.19 2.99 -15.17
C ALA A 15 -28.86 1.50 -14.95
N SER A 16 -27.65 1.13 -15.31
CA SER A 16 -27.08 -0.20 -15.22
C SER A 16 -26.06 -0.31 -14.09
N LEU A 17 -25.78 -1.54 -13.63
CA LEU A 17 -24.92 -1.75 -12.47
C LEU A 17 -23.47 -1.27 -12.68
N LYS A 18 -22.98 -1.34 -13.93
CA LYS A 18 -21.63 -0.88 -14.31
C LYS A 18 -21.43 0.63 -14.13
N GLU A 19 -22.51 1.41 -14.03
CA GLU A 19 -22.48 2.87 -13.87
C GLU A 19 -22.43 3.30 -12.40
N VAL A 20 -22.70 2.37 -11.47
CA VAL A 20 -22.79 2.69 -10.04
C VAL A 20 -21.44 3.03 -9.43
N GLY A 21 -20.39 2.34 -9.86
CA GLY A 21 -19.05 2.51 -9.30
C GLY A 21 -18.13 1.33 -9.59
N THR A 22 -16.94 1.40 -9.02
CA THR A 22 -15.91 0.37 -9.14
C THR A 22 -15.93 -0.52 -7.89
N PRO A 23 -16.35 -1.78 -7.99
CA PRO A 23 -16.26 -2.72 -6.88
C PRO A 23 -14.83 -3.22 -6.72
N LEU A 24 -14.32 -3.22 -5.48
CA LEU A 24 -13.03 -3.78 -5.12
C LEU A 24 -13.23 -4.94 -4.15
N ILE A 25 -12.69 -6.10 -4.51
CA ILE A 25 -12.73 -7.27 -3.64
C ILE A 25 -11.75 -7.08 -2.48
N THR A 26 -12.23 -7.34 -1.26
CA THR A 26 -11.50 -7.17 0.00
C THR A 26 -10.29 -8.09 0.08
N PHE A 27 -10.37 -9.28 -0.51
CA PHE A 27 -9.26 -10.21 -0.62
C PHE A 27 -8.73 -10.20 -2.05
N GLY A 28 -7.60 -9.54 -2.27
CA GLY A 28 -6.94 -9.50 -3.57
C GLY A 28 -6.12 -10.76 -3.81
N PHE A 29 -6.60 -11.65 -4.67
CA PHE A 29 -5.83 -12.78 -5.20
C PHE A 29 -6.27 -13.06 -6.63
N GLN A 30 -5.41 -13.70 -7.43
CA GLN A 30 -5.79 -14.09 -8.78
C GLN A 30 -6.85 -15.19 -8.72
N VAL A 31 -8.02 -14.91 -9.29
CA VAL A 31 -9.12 -15.87 -9.40
C VAL A 31 -9.33 -16.24 -10.87
N PRO A 32 -9.41 -17.53 -11.22
CA PRO A 32 -9.63 -17.96 -12.61
C PRO A 32 -11.08 -17.76 -13.07
N TYR A 33 -12.00 -17.45 -12.15
CA TYR A 33 -13.41 -17.20 -12.41
C TYR A 33 -13.95 -16.11 -11.45
N PRO A 34 -15.07 -15.44 -11.78
CA PRO A 34 -15.70 -14.48 -10.88
C PRO A 34 -15.96 -15.12 -9.51
N PRO A 35 -15.43 -14.56 -8.41
CA PRO A 35 -15.56 -15.19 -7.11
C PRO A 35 -16.99 -15.01 -6.59
N ARG A 36 -17.46 -15.99 -5.81
CA ARG A 36 -18.65 -15.78 -4.97
C ARG A 36 -18.30 -14.69 -3.96
N LEU A 37 -19.16 -13.69 -3.83
CA LEU A 37 -18.96 -12.57 -2.92
C LEU A 37 -19.60 -12.89 -1.56
N PRO A 38 -18.81 -13.16 -0.51
CA PRO A 38 -19.38 -13.30 0.83
C PRO A 38 -19.82 -11.94 1.39
N GLU A 39 -20.47 -11.96 2.55
CA GLU A 39 -20.78 -10.73 3.27
C GLU A 39 -19.52 -9.91 3.54
N LYS A 40 -19.65 -8.58 3.46
CA LYS A 40 -18.59 -7.60 3.75
C LYS A 40 -17.28 -7.90 2.99
N SER A 41 -17.42 -8.29 1.73
CA SER A 41 -16.30 -8.64 0.85
C SER A 41 -15.98 -7.60 -0.20
N LEU A 42 -16.79 -6.54 -0.34
CA LEU A 42 -16.60 -5.50 -1.34
C LEU A 42 -16.43 -4.11 -0.72
N VAL A 43 -15.45 -3.36 -1.23
CA VAL A 43 -15.35 -1.92 -1.05
C VAL A 43 -15.79 -1.27 -2.35
N LEU A 44 -16.77 -0.37 -2.30
CA LEU A 44 -17.33 0.28 -3.48
C LEU A 44 -16.81 1.70 -3.62
N ILE A 45 -16.15 2.01 -4.74
CA ILE A 45 -15.73 3.37 -5.09
C ILE A 45 -16.78 3.98 -6.02
N MET A 46 -17.35 5.12 -5.63
CA MET A 46 -18.38 5.83 -6.40
C MET A 46 -17.95 7.28 -6.67
N ASP A 47 -18.33 7.84 -7.81
CA ASP A 47 -18.05 9.25 -8.16
C ASP A 47 -19.04 10.21 -7.48
N SER A 48 -20.31 9.81 -7.42
CA SER A 48 -21.38 10.57 -6.80
C SER A 48 -22.13 9.70 -5.81
N VAL A 49 -22.08 10.08 -4.53
CA VAL A 49 -22.78 9.44 -3.41
C VAL A 49 -22.77 10.40 -2.22
N THR A 50 -23.85 10.37 -1.43
CA THR A 50 -23.96 11.09 -0.15
C THR A 50 -23.64 10.17 1.01
N GLU A 51 -23.25 10.72 2.15
CA GLU A 51 -22.97 9.92 3.36
C GLU A 51 -24.20 9.11 3.82
N GLU A 52 -25.38 9.72 3.82
CA GLU A 52 -26.64 9.03 4.17
C GLU A 52 -26.87 7.80 3.28
N LEU A 53 -26.67 7.95 1.96
CA LEU A 53 -26.85 6.86 1.02
C LEU A 53 -25.76 5.80 1.17
N ALA A 54 -24.51 6.20 1.39
CA ALA A 54 -23.42 5.29 1.70
C ALA A 54 -23.74 4.41 2.93
N CYS A 55 -24.29 5.00 3.99
CA CYS A 55 -24.76 4.29 5.18
C CYS A 55 -25.92 3.33 4.87
N LYS A 56 -26.88 3.75 4.04
CA LYS A 56 -27.96 2.85 3.58
C LYS A 56 -27.42 1.67 2.77
N ILE A 57 -26.44 1.89 1.90
CA ILE A 57 -25.80 0.83 1.11
C ILE A 57 -25.11 -0.17 2.03
N THR A 58 -24.25 0.29 2.95
CA THR A 58 -23.52 -0.61 3.86
C THR A 58 -24.44 -1.35 4.82
N ALA A 59 -25.58 -0.78 5.20
CA ALA A 59 -26.57 -1.45 6.04
C ALA A 59 -27.42 -2.49 5.31
N ASN A 60 -27.81 -2.24 4.05
CA ASN A 60 -28.81 -3.05 3.33
C ASN A 60 -28.22 -3.96 2.25
N VAL A 61 -26.95 -3.80 1.88
CA VAL A 61 -26.28 -4.65 0.88
C VAL A 61 -25.20 -5.48 1.60
N PRO A 62 -25.48 -6.77 1.90
CA PRO A 62 -24.62 -7.59 2.76
C PRO A 62 -23.17 -7.68 2.28
N GLU A 63 -22.96 -7.74 0.97
CA GLU A 63 -21.62 -7.88 0.36
C GLU A 63 -20.78 -6.61 0.51
N ILE A 64 -21.40 -5.42 0.66
CA ILE A 64 -20.67 -4.15 0.76
C ILE A 64 -20.17 -3.93 2.18
N LYS A 65 -18.83 -3.90 2.29
CA LYS A 65 -18.04 -3.60 3.50
C LYS A 65 -17.88 -2.11 3.74
N GLY A 66 -17.71 -1.34 2.67
CA GLY A 66 -17.46 0.09 2.76
C GLY A 66 -17.73 0.81 1.45
N VAL A 67 -18.01 2.10 1.54
CA VAL A 67 -18.29 2.97 0.40
C VAL A 67 -17.34 4.17 0.45
N ILE A 68 -16.60 4.34 -0.64
CA ILE A 68 -15.65 5.42 -0.83
C ILE A 68 -16.17 6.35 -1.92
N LYS A 69 -16.13 7.65 -1.67
CA LYS A 69 -16.35 8.68 -2.68
C LYS A 69 -15.03 9.07 -3.34
N ARG A 70 -14.94 8.88 -4.65
CA ARG A 70 -13.82 9.34 -5.47
C ARG A 70 -13.77 10.86 -5.45
N LYS A 71 -12.57 11.41 -5.26
CA LYS A 71 -12.27 12.83 -5.49
C LYS A 71 -11.36 12.92 -6.70
N GLY A 72 -11.60 13.83 -7.63
CA GLY A 72 -10.78 13.98 -8.83
C GLY A 72 -10.93 12.84 -9.85
N LEU A 73 -9.98 12.77 -10.79
CA LEU A 73 -10.01 11.82 -11.90
C LEU A 73 -9.55 10.41 -11.47
N PRO A 74 -10.12 9.33 -12.04
CA PRO A 74 -9.67 7.95 -11.76
C PRO A 74 -8.19 7.69 -12.08
N SER A 75 -7.61 8.45 -13.02
CA SER A 75 -6.20 8.34 -13.42
C SER A 75 -5.23 8.99 -12.45
N LYS A 76 -5.71 9.72 -11.44
CA LYS A 76 -4.85 10.39 -10.46
C LYS A 76 -4.57 9.45 -9.27
N SER A 77 -3.31 9.09 -9.08
CA SER A 77 -2.89 8.23 -7.96
C SER A 77 -3.19 8.87 -6.60
N ILE A 78 -3.65 8.03 -5.66
CA ILE A 78 -3.93 8.38 -4.26
C ILE A 78 -2.60 8.41 -3.49
N GLY A 79 -2.39 9.45 -2.68
CA GLY A 79 -1.16 9.68 -1.92
C GLY A 79 -0.49 11.01 -2.27
N ILE A 80 0.83 11.06 -2.18
CA ILE A 80 1.66 12.23 -2.50
C ILE A 80 2.70 11.85 -3.56
N ARG A 81 2.98 12.78 -4.49
CA ARG A 81 4.02 12.56 -5.51
C ARG A 81 5.42 12.90 -5.01
N ASP A 82 5.51 13.88 -4.12
CA ASP A 82 6.71 14.32 -3.41
C ASP A 82 6.29 15.06 -2.13
N THR A 83 7.22 15.38 -1.23
CA THR A 83 6.99 16.01 0.06
C THR A 83 6.48 17.46 0.00
N ASP A 84 6.52 18.09 -1.18
CA ASP A 84 5.96 19.42 -1.42
C ASP A 84 4.63 19.36 -2.20
N SER A 85 4.12 18.16 -2.47
CA SER A 85 2.83 17.97 -3.14
C SER A 85 1.66 18.02 -2.16
N THR A 86 0.53 18.57 -2.62
CA THR A 86 -0.74 18.40 -1.91
C THR A 86 -1.21 16.95 -2.01
N PRO A 87 -1.56 16.30 -0.87
CA PRO A 87 -2.08 14.94 -0.89
C PRO A 87 -3.35 14.81 -1.72
N HIS A 88 -3.47 13.67 -2.39
CA HIS A 88 -4.68 13.28 -3.05
C HIS A 88 -5.27 12.06 -2.36
N THR A 89 -6.44 12.21 -1.75
CA THR A 89 -7.17 11.10 -1.13
C THR A 89 -8.61 11.06 -1.60
N TYR A 90 -9.20 9.87 -1.53
CA TYR A 90 -10.64 9.70 -1.59
C TYR A 90 -11.22 9.83 -0.18
N GLU A 91 -12.54 9.75 -0.09
CA GLU A 91 -13.25 9.90 1.18
C GLU A 91 -14.03 8.63 1.50
N LEU A 92 -13.68 7.95 2.59
CA LEU A 92 -14.49 6.88 3.14
C LEU A 92 -15.75 7.49 3.77
N LEU A 93 -16.91 7.26 3.15
CA LEU A 93 -18.18 7.78 3.66
C LEU A 93 -18.87 6.85 4.66
N SER A 94 -18.69 5.53 4.51
CA SER A 94 -19.32 4.56 5.42
C SER A 94 -18.58 3.23 5.40
N GLY A 95 -18.59 2.53 6.54
CA GLY A 95 -18.04 1.19 6.69
C GLY A 95 -16.51 1.18 6.80
N CYS A 96 -15.87 0.23 6.11
CA CYS A 96 -14.42 0.02 6.17
C CYS A 96 -13.84 -0.15 4.77
N ASP A 97 -12.78 0.60 4.47
CA ASP A 97 -12.05 0.56 3.19
C ASP A 97 -10.81 -0.34 3.19
N MET A 98 -10.56 -1.05 4.29
CA MET A 98 -9.40 -1.92 4.40
C MET A 98 -9.52 -3.10 3.43
N ARG A 99 -8.55 -3.23 2.53
CA ARG A 99 -8.37 -4.38 1.64
C ARG A 99 -7.13 -5.16 2.07
N CYS A 100 -7.13 -6.47 1.90
CA CYS A 100 -5.99 -7.35 2.11
C CYS A 100 -5.64 -8.03 0.79
N ASP A 101 -4.45 -7.79 0.28
CA ASP A 101 -3.92 -8.48 -0.90
C ASP A 101 -3.04 -9.65 -0.46
N ILE A 102 -3.30 -10.84 -1.01
CA ILE A 102 -2.41 -11.99 -0.85
C ILE A 102 -1.36 -11.89 -1.95
N VAL A 103 -0.13 -11.58 -1.53
CA VAL A 103 1.01 -11.42 -2.41
C VAL A 103 1.86 -12.68 -2.32
N ALA A 104 1.85 -13.48 -3.38
CA ALA A 104 2.63 -14.70 -3.48
C ALA A 104 3.94 -14.46 -4.23
N SER A 105 5.03 -15.05 -3.73
CA SER A 105 6.33 -15.17 -4.39
C SER A 105 6.82 -16.62 -4.35
N THR A 106 7.90 -16.92 -5.08
CA THR A 106 8.55 -18.25 -5.06
C THR A 106 9.06 -18.70 -3.68
N PHE A 107 9.21 -17.78 -2.73
CA PHE A 107 9.76 -18.04 -1.39
C PHE A 107 8.77 -17.76 -0.25
N GLY A 108 7.48 -17.53 -0.57
CA GLY A 108 6.40 -17.49 0.40
C GLY A 108 5.29 -16.49 0.06
N GLU A 109 4.36 -16.31 0.98
CA GLU A 109 3.18 -15.45 0.78
C GLU A 109 3.04 -14.45 1.92
N LEU A 110 2.60 -13.24 1.59
CA LEU A 110 2.31 -12.17 2.55
C LEU A 110 0.88 -11.66 2.40
N CYS A 111 0.25 -11.33 3.52
CA CYS A 111 -1.00 -10.59 3.57
C CYS A 111 -0.70 -9.09 3.66
N ILE A 112 -1.04 -8.32 2.63
CA ILE A 112 -0.77 -6.88 2.56
C ILE A 112 -2.06 -6.09 2.68
N TYR A 113 -2.26 -5.50 3.86
CA TYR A 113 -3.38 -4.62 4.19
C TYR A 113 -3.15 -3.20 3.67
N LYS A 114 -4.20 -2.61 3.09
CA LYS A 114 -4.20 -1.31 2.41
C LYS A 114 -5.52 -0.56 2.64
N ASN A 115 -5.47 0.68 3.10
CA ASN A 115 -6.65 1.57 3.13
C ASN A 115 -6.90 2.18 1.74
N GLN A 116 -7.93 1.69 1.05
CA GLN A 116 -8.17 2.04 -0.36
C GLN A 116 -8.51 3.52 -0.60
N SER A 117 -8.94 4.26 0.42
CA SER A 117 -9.22 5.70 0.30
C SER A 117 -7.98 6.58 0.38
N THR A 118 -6.88 6.08 0.97
CA THR A 118 -5.70 6.89 1.31
C THR A 118 -4.40 6.38 0.71
N ILE A 119 -4.36 5.18 0.13
CA ILE A 119 -3.18 4.64 -0.56
C ILE A 119 -3.49 4.24 -2.01
N HIS A 120 -2.49 4.37 -2.87
CA HIS A 120 -2.61 3.97 -4.27
C HIS A 120 -2.83 2.45 -4.41
N ILE A 121 -3.69 2.10 -5.36
CA ILE A 121 -4.03 0.73 -5.69
C ILE A 121 -3.11 0.28 -6.82
N GLU A 122 -2.11 -0.54 -6.49
CA GLU A 122 -1.38 -1.32 -7.48
C GLU A 122 -1.26 -2.78 -7.03
N PHE A 123 -1.62 -3.68 -7.94
CA PHE A 123 -1.35 -5.10 -7.88
C PHE A 123 -0.60 -5.46 -9.15
N ASN A 124 0.73 -5.56 -9.09
CA ASN A 124 1.56 -5.77 -10.26
C ASN A 124 2.55 -6.92 -10.07
N ASN A 125 2.28 -8.06 -10.71
CA ASN A 125 3.13 -9.24 -10.70
C ASN A 125 4.52 -9.00 -11.29
N THR A 126 4.73 -7.98 -12.14
CA THR A 126 6.06 -7.69 -12.67
C THR A 126 7.01 -7.17 -11.59
N LYS A 127 6.48 -6.47 -10.58
CA LYS A 127 7.26 -5.96 -9.45
C LYS A 127 7.75 -7.11 -8.57
N ILE A 128 6.86 -8.07 -8.30
CA ILE A 128 7.18 -9.29 -7.53
C ILE A 128 8.30 -10.08 -8.22
N LYS A 129 8.24 -10.26 -9.54
CA LYS A 129 9.29 -10.96 -10.31
C LYS A 129 10.67 -10.33 -10.18
N LYS A 130 10.77 -9.00 -9.98
CA LYS A 130 12.06 -8.34 -9.74
C LYS A 130 12.64 -8.73 -8.38
N ILE A 131 11.80 -8.87 -7.36
CA ILE A 131 12.23 -9.34 -6.03
C ILE A 131 12.60 -10.82 -6.08
N GLU A 132 11.84 -11.64 -6.81
CA GLU A 132 12.18 -13.05 -7.04
C GLU A 132 13.52 -13.22 -7.76
N ALA A 133 13.85 -12.35 -8.72
CA ALA A 133 15.15 -12.37 -9.36
C ALA A 133 16.29 -12.07 -8.36
N LEU A 134 16.13 -11.10 -7.46
CA LEU A 134 17.11 -10.81 -6.41
C LEU A 134 17.31 -12.01 -5.48
N TYR A 135 16.21 -12.68 -5.10
CA TYR A 135 16.25 -13.91 -4.30
C TYR A 135 16.99 -15.04 -5.01
N ILE A 136 16.60 -15.35 -6.26
CA ILE A 136 17.19 -16.44 -7.06
C ILE A 136 18.69 -16.23 -7.29
N ASN A 137 19.11 -14.98 -7.46
CA ASN A 137 20.51 -14.62 -7.64
C ASN A 137 21.32 -14.59 -6.33
N GLY A 138 20.69 -14.84 -5.17
CA GLY A 138 21.34 -14.77 -3.86
C GLY A 138 21.67 -13.35 -3.40
N GLU A 139 21.14 -12.32 -4.06
CA GLU A 139 21.46 -10.91 -3.78
C GLU A 139 20.78 -10.39 -2.51
N LEU A 140 19.74 -11.09 -2.03
CA LEU A 140 19.09 -10.76 -0.76
C LEU A 140 19.83 -11.35 0.45
N ASP A 141 20.68 -12.37 0.28
CA ASP A 141 21.33 -13.01 1.42
C ASP A 141 22.24 -12.03 2.16
N ASN A 142 21.97 -11.86 3.46
CA ASN A 142 22.63 -10.92 4.35
C ASN A 142 22.60 -9.43 3.92
N ALA A 143 21.79 -9.06 2.93
CA ALA A 143 21.75 -7.71 2.38
C ALA A 143 21.04 -6.70 3.31
N VAL A 144 21.48 -5.45 3.25
CA VAL A 144 20.74 -4.27 3.72
C VAL A 144 19.95 -3.69 2.54
N VAL A 145 18.63 -3.74 2.63
CA VAL A 145 17.72 -3.30 1.56
C VAL A 145 16.95 -2.05 2.00
N VAL A 146 16.93 -1.04 1.15
CA VAL A 146 16.07 0.14 1.29
C VAL A 146 14.90 0.01 0.31
N ASP A 147 13.67 0.13 0.80
CA ASP A 147 12.48 0.34 0.00
C ASP A 147 12.01 1.79 0.22
N GLY A 148 12.41 2.66 -0.70
CA GLY A 148 12.41 4.11 -0.48
C GLY A 148 11.05 4.81 -0.66
N PHE A 149 10.14 4.16 -1.40
CA PHE A 149 8.76 4.57 -1.66
C PHE A 149 7.83 3.40 -1.33
N CYS A 150 7.95 2.89 -0.11
CA CYS A 150 7.50 1.53 0.19
C CYS A 150 5.98 1.36 0.14
N GLY A 151 5.18 2.44 0.18
CA GLY A 151 3.73 2.34 0.19
C GLY A 151 3.28 1.46 1.36
N PRO A 152 2.52 0.37 1.14
CA PRO A 152 2.12 -0.55 2.20
C PRO A 152 3.23 -1.54 2.61
N GLY A 153 4.42 -1.45 2.02
CA GLY A 153 5.62 -2.23 2.35
C GLY A 153 5.78 -3.52 1.57
N THR A 154 5.01 -3.74 0.50
CA THR A 154 4.98 -5.04 -0.20
C THR A 154 6.38 -5.52 -0.60
N LEU A 155 7.18 -4.68 -1.23
CA LEU A 155 8.45 -5.10 -1.83
C LEU A 155 9.54 -5.28 -0.78
N GLY A 156 9.69 -4.31 0.14
CA GLY A 156 10.60 -4.45 1.27
C GLY A 156 10.26 -5.65 2.17
N LEU A 157 8.97 -5.91 2.45
CA LEU A 157 8.58 -7.09 3.23
C LEU A 157 8.82 -8.40 2.49
N LEU A 158 8.71 -8.42 1.15
CA LEU A 158 9.16 -9.58 0.36
C LEU A 158 10.69 -9.74 0.42
N CYS A 159 11.48 -8.66 0.43
CA CYS A 159 12.93 -8.76 0.63
C CYS A 159 13.27 -9.34 2.01
N ALA A 160 12.56 -8.93 3.06
CA ALA A 160 12.68 -9.50 4.40
C ALA A 160 12.34 -11.01 4.41
N LEU A 161 11.23 -11.40 3.80
CA LEU A 161 10.85 -12.81 3.66
C LEU A 161 11.87 -13.61 2.85
N GLY A 162 12.49 -12.98 1.84
CA GLY A 162 13.54 -13.54 0.99
C GLY A 162 14.92 -13.65 1.65
N GLY A 163 15.06 -13.28 2.92
CA GLY A 163 16.30 -13.49 3.69
C GLY A 163 17.23 -12.27 3.79
N ALA A 164 16.76 -11.06 3.44
CA ALA A 164 17.50 -9.84 3.75
C ALA A 164 17.81 -9.76 5.25
N LYS A 165 19.02 -9.31 5.59
CA LYS A 165 19.43 -9.13 7.00
C LYS A 165 18.73 -7.94 7.65
N LYS A 166 18.57 -6.86 6.86
CA LYS A 166 17.96 -5.62 7.29
C LYS A 166 17.15 -5.03 6.15
N VAL A 167 15.93 -4.60 6.46
CA VAL A 167 15.07 -3.87 5.54
C VAL A 167 14.69 -2.53 6.13
N ILE A 168 14.93 -1.45 5.40
CA ILE A 168 14.56 -0.08 5.73
C ILE A 168 13.40 0.31 4.81
N LEU A 169 12.21 0.41 5.38
CA LEU A 169 10.98 0.81 4.71
C LEU A 169 10.78 2.30 4.95
N ASN A 170 10.81 3.12 3.90
CA ASN A 170 10.59 4.56 3.99
C ASN A 170 9.39 4.97 3.14
N ASP A 171 8.55 5.84 3.68
CA ASP A 171 7.57 6.58 2.89
C ASP A 171 7.33 7.96 3.52
N ALA A 172 7.15 8.97 2.69
CA ALA A 172 6.80 10.30 3.18
C ALA A 172 5.31 10.40 3.55
N TRP A 173 4.47 9.46 3.12
CA TRP A 173 3.04 9.45 3.36
C TRP A 173 2.66 8.66 4.61
N LEU A 174 2.13 9.32 5.64
CA LEU A 174 1.84 8.68 6.92
C LEU A 174 0.89 7.46 6.81
N PRO A 175 -0.20 7.49 6.03
CA PRO A 175 -1.05 6.31 5.83
C PRO A 175 -0.32 5.09 5.26
N ALA A 176 0.68 5.30 4.39
CA ALA A 176 1.51 4.23 3.85
C ALA A 176 2.34 3.57 4.98
N VAL A 177 3.04 4.39 5.75
CA VAL A 177 3.80 3.97 6.95
C VAL A 177 2.92 3.21 7.96
N GLN A 178 1.71 3.69 8.23
CA GLN A 178 0.77 3.01 9.13
C GLN A 178 0.37 1.63 8.59
N ASN A 179 0.16 1.51 7.27
CA ASN A 179 -0.10 0.23 6.63
C ASN A 179 1.12 -0.70 6.71
N VAL A 180 2.35 -0.20 6.54
CA VAL A 180 3.58 -0.99 6.74
C VAL A 180 3.63 -1.59 8.14
N ILE A 181 3.41 -0.79 9.19
CA ILE A 181 3.45 -1.26 10.58
C ILE A 181 2.37 -2.32 10.83
N LEU A 182 1.17 -2.12 10.31
CA LEU A 182 0.10 -3.13 10.35
C LEU A 182 0.52 -4.42 9.63
N ASN A 183 1.18 -4.31 8.47
CA ASN A 183 1.62 -5.45 7.67
C ASN A 183 2.76 -6.23 8.33
N ILE A 184 3.67 -5.57 9.03
CA ILE A 184 4.67 -6.26 9.86
C ILE A 184 3.98 -7.07 10.96
N LYS A 185 2.99 -6.47 11.65
CA LYS A 185 2.22 -7.18 12.70
C LYS A 185 1.48 -8.40 12.13
N ALA A 186 0.75 -8.20 11.03
CA ALA A 186 -0.03 -9.24 10.38
C ALA A 186 0.82 -10.42 9.87
N ASN A 187 2.04 -10.14 9.42
CA ASN A 187 2.95 -11.15 8.87
C ASN A 187 4.08 -11.55 9.83
N SER A 188 4.04 -11.10 11.10
CA SER A 188 5.12 -11.28 12.09
C SER A 188 5.61 -12.72 12.21
N LYS A 189 4.69 -13.69 12.21
CA LYS A 189 5.03 -15.12 12.24
C LYS A 189 5.76 -15.60 10.97
N MET A 190 5.32 -15.16 9.79
CA MET A 190 5.95 -15.55 8.52
C MET A 190 7.32 -14.91 8.34
N LEU A 191 7.45 -13.65 8.76
CA LEU A 191 8.70 -12.90 8.74
C LEU A 191 9.66 -13.33 9.85
N GLY A 192 9.18 -14.02 10.88
CA GLY A 192 9.97 -14.40 12.05
C GLY A 192 10.46 -13.18 12.85
N VAL A 193 9.63 -12.15 12.97
CA VAL A 193 9.98 -10.89 13.64
C VAL A 193 8.94 -10.49 14.69
N LYS A 194 9.33 -9.63 15.61
CA LYS A 194 8.46 -8.98 16.60
C LYS A 194 8.71 -7.48 16.59
N ILE A 195 7.65 -6.69 16.73
CA ILE A 195 7.76 -5.24 16.95
C ILE A 195 8.43 -4.99 18.31
N GLU A 196 9.57 -4.31 18.28
CA GLU A 196 10.36 -3.92 19.45
C GLU A 196 10.05 -2.48 19.86
N PHE A 197 9.76 -1.63 18.88
CA PHE A 197 9.44 -0.23 19.05
C PHE A 197 8.39 0.20 18.03
N GLU A 198 7.45 1.06 18.46
CA GLU A 198 6.45 1.70 17.61
C GLU A 198 6.13 3.07 18.18
N LEU A 199 6.26 4.11 17.36
CA LEU A 199 5.84 5.46 17.68
C LEU A 199 4.33 5.56 17.48
N THR A 200 3.59 5.69 18.58
CA THR A 200 2.13 5.63 18.56
C THR A 200 1.44 6.90 18.08
N ARG A 201 2.20 7.99 17.92
CA ARG A 201 1.65 9.29 17.50
C ARG A 201 2.58 10.03 16.54
N GLN A 202 2.03 10.38 15.39
CA GLN A 202 2.63 11.28 14.41
C GLN A 202 1.51 12.12 13.82
N ASP A 203 1.59 13.44 13.98
CA ASP A 203 0.52 14.36 13.61
C ASP A 203 0.71 14.90 12.17
N LYS A 204 1.92 14.79 11.61
CA LYS A 204 2.20 15.21 10.23
C LYS A 204 1.83 14.12 9.24
N LEU A 205 0.98 14.44 8.28
CA LEU A 205 0.66 13.52 7.18
C LEU A 205 1.84 13.31 6.22
N ILE A 206 2.64 14.35 6.01
CA ILE A 206 3.81 14.32 5.13
C ILE A 206 5.09 14.41 5.97
N GLY A 207 5.92 13.38 5.87
CA GLY A 207 7.22 13.28 6.52
C GLY A 207 8.26 13.99 5.66
N LYS A 208 9.02 14.92 6.26
CA LYS A 208 10.12 15.61 5.59
C LYS A 208 11.46 15.12 6.13
N GLU A 209 11.66 15.22 7.44
CA GLU A 209 12.80 14.58 8.11
C GLU A 209 12.46 13.11 8.41
N PRO A 210 13.40 12.17 8.22
CA PRO A 210 13.19 10.78 8.60
C PRO A 210 12.93 10.64 10.09
N VAL A 211 11.76 10.12 10.44
CA VAL A 211 11.41 9.74 11.81
C VAL A 211 11.25 8.23 11.85
N LEU A 212 11.97 7.56 12.74
CA LEU A 212 11.78 6.14 12.98
C LEU A 212 10.41 5.93 13.64
N MET A 213 9.51 5.26 12.91
CA MET A 213 8.13 5.02 13.31
C MET A 213 7.95 3.64 13.92
N ALA A 214 8.72 2.65 13.48
CA ALA A 214 8.72 1.34 14.09
C ALA A 214 10.04 0.62 13.85
N LYS A 215 10.36 -0.29 14.77
CA LYS A 215 11.44 -1.27 14.65
C LYS A 215 10.88 -2.64 14.96
N ALA A 216 11.20 -3.61 14.12
CA ALA A 216 11.01 -5.03 14.38
C ALA A 216 12.34 -5.77 14.27
N GLY A 217 12.50 -6.81 15.08
CA GLY A 217 13.69 -7.68 15.08
C GLY A 217 13.32 -9.15 15.22
N GLY A 218 14.27 -10.01 14.89
CA GLY A 218 14.11 -11.47 14.81
C GLY A 218 15.03 -12.04 13.73
N ASN A 219 14.46 -12.76 12.76
CA ASN A 219 15.22 -13.29 11.61
C ASN A 219 15.85 -12.19 10.76
N THR A 220 15.21 -11.02 10.71
CA THR A 220 15.66 -9.81 10.01
C THR A 220 15.39 -8.60 10.90
N GLU A 221 16.20 -7.56 10.76
CA GLU A 221 15.87 -6.24 11.29
C GLU A 221 14.97 -5.51 10.27
N ILE A 222 13.87 -4.90 10.74
CA ILE A 222 13.00 -4.07 9.90
C ILE A 222 12.85 -2.71 10.57
N LEU A 223 13.23 -1.66 9.85
CA LEU A 223 13.06 -0.27 10.28
C LEU A 223 12.05 0.42 9.40
N VAL A 224 11.08 1.11 10.00
CA VAL A 224 10.05 1.85 9.28
C VAL A 224 10.23 3.33 9.54
N TYR A 225 10.49 4.09 8.49
CA TYR A 225 10.69 5.53 8.51
C TYR A 225 9.52 6.27 7.87
N HIS A 226 9.13 7.37 8.51
CA HIS A 226 8.26 8.38 7.92
C HIS A 226 9.11 9.59 7.55
N GLY A 227 9.36 9.79 6.27
CA GLY A 227 10.29 10.81 5.83
C GLY A 227 10.55 10.87 4.34
N ASP A 228 11.27 11.91 3.95
CA ASP A 228 11.78 12.08 2.59
C ASP A 228 12.97 11.15 2.35
N ILE A 229 12.90 10.35 1.28
CA ILE A 229 14.00 9.47 0.87
C ILE A 229 15.31 10.25 0.66
N ARG A 230 15.23 11.52 0.21
CA ARG A 230 16.40 12.40 -0.01
C ARG A 230 17.24 12.61 1.25
N LYS A 231 16.67 12.37 2.44
CA LYS A 231 17.32 12.56 3.74
C LYS A 231 17.58 11.25 4.47
N LEU A 232 17.12 10.11 3.94
CA LEU A 232 17.18 8.82 4.61
C LEU A 232 18.62 8.32 4.82
N ALA A 233 19.52 8.57 3.86
CA ALA A 233 20.93 8.20 3.96
C ALA A 233 21.62 8.84 5.18
N GLY A 234 21.21 10.04 5.58
CA GLY A 234 21.72 10.69 6.78
C GLY A 234 21.30 10.02 8.09
N ALA A 235 20.22 9.22 8.06
CA ALA A 235 19.72 8.49 9.23
C ALA A 235 20.26 7.06 9.32
N GLU A 236 20.38 6.35 8.20
CA GLU A 236 20.71 4.91 8.17
C GLU A 236 22.06 4.56 7.53
N GLY A 237 22.69 5.48 6.79
CA GLY A 237 23.95 5.25 6.08
C GLY A 237 23.79 4.47 4.78
N GLU A 238 24.83 3.70 4.43
CA GLU A 238 24.89 2.92 3.19
C GLU A 238 24.04 1.63 3.23
N CYS A 239 23.61 1.18 2.05
CA CYS A 239 22.87 -0.07 1.85
C CYS A 239 23.39 -0.85 0.63
N ASP A 240 23.03 -2.12 0.54
CA ASP A 240 23.42 -2.97 -0.59
C ASP A 240 22.47 -2.77 -1.77
N ILE A 241 21.17 -2.68 -1.51
CA ILE A 241 20.12 -2.58 -2.53
C ILE A 241 19.15 -1.45 -2.16
N CYS A 242 18.85 -0.57 -3.10
CA CYS A 242 17.78 0.41 -2.98
C CYS A 242 16.71 0.19 -4.06
N LEU A 243 15.47 -0.03 -3.64
CA LEU A 243 14.29 -0.17 -4.50
C LEU A 243 13.67 1.20 -4.74
N ILE A 244 13.44 1.55 -6.01
CA ILE A 244 12.78 2.79 -6.42
C ILE A 244 11.49 2.44 -7.15
N ASP A 245 10.37 2.64 -6.46
CA ASP A 245 9.02 2.41 -6.97
C ASP A 245 8.18 3.69 -6.91
N THR A 246 8.44 4.61 -7.83
CA THR A 246 7.70 5.88 -7.90
C THR A 246 6.37 5.70 -8.61
N PHE A 247 5.41 6.61 -8.37
CA PHE A 247 4.19 6.63 -9.18
C PHE A 247 4.48 6.74 -10.68
N PRO A 248 3.62 6.19 -11.56
CA PRO A 248 3.84 6.24 -13.01
C PRO A 248 4.04 7.65 -13.59
N SER A 249 3.49 8.68 -12.94
CA SER A 249 3.63 10.08 -13.35
C SER A 249 4.91 10.77 -12.86
N VAL A 250 5.76 10.08 -12.08
CA VAL A 250 6.98 10.62 -11.50
C VAL A 250 8.19 9.98 -12.20
N ASN A 251 9.17 10.80 -12.59
CA ASN A 251 10.38 10.31 -13.22
C ASN A 251 11.35 9.76 -12.15
N PRO A 252 11.72 8.48 -12.16
CA PRO A 252 12.58 7.90 -11.13
C PRO A 252 14.04 8.36 -11.25
N ALA A 253 14.46 8.98 -12.34
CA ALA A 253 15.88 9.29 -12.63
C ALA A 253 16.56 10.15 -11.54
N GLU A 254 15.83 11.10 -10.96
CA GLU A 254 16.34 11.96 -9.87
C GLU A 254 16.68 11.11 -8.62
N TYR A 255 15.76 10.25 -8.20
CA TYR A 255 15.94 9.38 -7.04
C TYR A 255 16.97 8.28 -7.30
N VAL A 256 17.10 7.82 -8.53
CA VAL A 256 18.16 6.86 -8.91
C VAL A 256 19.54 7.50 -8.74
N SER A 257 19.71 8.75 -9.15
CA SER A 257 20.99 9.47 -8.97
C SER A 257 21.32 9.61 -7.48
N LEU A 258 20.35 10.04 -6.67
CA LEU A 258 20.50 10.14 -5.21
C LEU A 258 20.87 8.78 -4.59
N CYS A 259 20.20 7.70 -4.97
CA CYS A 259 20.43 6.39 -4.37
C CYS A 259 21.79 5.81 -4.69
N ARG A 260 22.43 6.19 -5.79
CA ARG A 260 23.81 5.74 -6.10
C ARG A 260 24.84 6.23 -5.08
N ASP A 261 24.55 7.31 -4.36
CA ASP A 261 25.48 7.86 -3.37
C ASP A 261 25.51 7.02 -2.09
N PHE A 262 24.49 6.17 -1.83
CA PHE A 262 24.40 5.35 -0.62
C PHE A 262 23.99 3.90 -0.86
N ALA A 263 23.74 3.47 -2.10
CA ALA A 263 23.36 2.09 -2.44
C ALA A 263 24.33 1.48 -3.45
N LYS A 264 24.81 0.26 -3.19
CA LYS A 264 25.66 -0.48 -4.15
C LYS A 264 24.90 -0.85 -5.44
N LYS A 265 23.60 -1.13 -5.31
CA LYS A 265 22.70 -1.45 -6.43
C LYS A 265 21.38 -0.71 -6.29
N THR A 266 20.93 -0.06 -7.37
CA THR A 266 19.59 0.53 -7.45
C THR A 266 18.72 -0.30 -8.37
N VAL A 267 17.53 -0.68 -7.91
CA VAL A 267 16.54 -1.45 -8.68
C VAL A 267 15.31 -0.59 -8.88
N ILE A 268 15.04 -0.20 -10.14
CA ILE A 268 13.80 0.49 -10.51
C ILE A 268 12.72 -0.58 -10.66
N ILE A 269 11.57 -0.36 -10.03
CA ILE A 269 10.46 -1.31 -9.97
C ILE A 269 9.44 -1.09 -11.09
#